data_AF-A0A6L2KVL5-F1
#
_entry.id   AF-A0A6L2KVL5-F1
#
_cell.length_a   1.000
_cell.length_b   1.000
_cell.length_c   1.000
_cell.angle_alpha   90.00
_cell.angle_beta   90.00
_cell.angle_gamma   90.00
#
_symmetry.space_group_name_H-M   'P 1'
#
loop_
_entity.id
_entity.type
_entity.pdbx_description
1 polymer ?
#
loop_
_entity_poly.entity_id
_entity_poly.type
_entity_poly.pdbx_seq_one_letter_code
_entity_poly.pdbx_strand_id
1 'polypeptide(L)'
;MTTKFDKLVKFEGQDFRRWQKKMHFLLTTLKFVYVLSTPSPEWHEDETLETTRKMMKWENNDYICREHILNGMDDSLFDIYQNIESAKALWESPESKYIAEDASSKKFLVGNFMNYKMVDT
;
A
#
# COMPACT_ATOMS: atom_id res chain seq x y z
N MET A 1 17.79 -1.33 -16.88
CA MET A 1 18.28 -1.74 -15.55
C MET A 1 17.11 -2.36 -14.80
N THR A 2 17.05 -3.68 -14.72
CA THR A 2 16.11 -4.36 -13.82
C THR A 2 16.69 -4.26 -12.42
N THR A 3 16.25 -3.27 -11.66
CA THR A 3 16.55 -3.17 -10.23
C THR A 3 16.05 -4.45 -9.59
N LYS A 4 16.96 -5.35 -9.19
CA LYS A 4 16.64 -6.49 -8.34
C LYS A 4 16.24 -5.92 -6.98
N PHE A 5 14.97 -5.59 -6.83
CA PHE A 5 14.39 -5.43 -5.51
C PHE A 5 14.32 -6.83 -4.91
N ASP A 6 15.05 -7.06 -3.82
CA ASP A 6 14.78 -8.23 -2.99
C ASP A 6 13.28 -8.31 -2.77
N LYS A 7 12.70 -9.49 -3.03
CA LYS A 7 11.26 -9.70 -3.02
C LYS A 7 10.70 -9.13 -1.73
N LEU A 8 9.88 -8.08 -1.83
CA LEU A 8 9.23 -7.49 -0.65
C LEU A 8 8.52 -8.62 0.08
N VAL A 9 8.71 -8.69 1.41
CA VAL A 9 7.94 -9.58 2.25
C VAL A 9 6.46 -9.22 2.05
N LYS A 10 5.65 -10.23 1.71
CA LYS A 10 4.21 -10.07 1.51
C LYS A 10 3.57 -9.59 2.81
N PHE A 11 2.52 -8.79 2.69
CA PHE A 11 1.69 -8.40 3.81
C PHE A 11 0.75 -9.54 4.15
N GLU A 12 0.83 -10.02 5.39
CA GLU A 12 0.05 -11.15 5.90
C GLU A 12 -0.92 -10.70 7.01
N GLY A 13 -1.25 -9.40 7.06
CA GLY A 13 -2.15 -8.82 8.07
C GLY A 13 -1.48 -8.31 9.35
N GLN A 14 -0.15 -8.43 9.48
CA GLN A 14 0.61 -7.93 10.64
C GLN A 14 1.68 -6.90 10.23
N ASP A 15 2.13 -6.09 11.18
CA ASP A 15 3.16 -5.06 10.99
C ASP A 15 2.84 -4.12 9.81
N PHE A 16 1.57 -3.75 9.66
CA PHE A 16 1.08 -3.02 8.49
C PHE A 16 1.89 -1.74 8.24
N ARG A 17 2.23 -0.99 9.29
CA ARG A 17 3.04 0.25 9.16
C ARG A 17 4.42 -0.01 8.53
N ARG A 18 5.03 -1.16 8.83
CA ARG A 18 6.35 -1.52 8.28
C ARG A 18 6.23 -1.93 6.82
N TRP A 19 5.24 -2.74 6.48
CA TRP A 19 4.96 -3.11 5.09
C TRP A 19 4.60 -1.88 4.25
N GLN A 20 3.67 -1.05 4.74
CA GLN A 20 3.21 0.18 4.08
C GLN A 20 4.40 1.10 3.79
N LYS A 21 5.30 1.33 4.77
CA LYS A 21 6.49 2.16 4.54
C LYS A 21 7.43 1.60 3.46
N LYS A 22 7.60 0.27 3.40
CA LYS A 22 8.40 -0.38 2.35
C LYS A 22 7.74 -0.29 0.99
N MET A 23 6.43 -0.50 0.91
CA MET A 23 5.66 -0.38 -0.32
C MET A 23 5.69 1.07 -0.86
N HIS A 24 5.50 2.06 0.02
CA HIS A 24 5.63 3.46 -0.35
C HIS A 24 7.02 3.78 -0.90
N PHE A 25 8.09 3.27 -0.29
CA PHE A 25 9.46 3.44 -0.80
C PHE A 25 9.65 2.83 -2.19
N LEU A 26 9.07 1.65 -2.46
CA LEU A 26 9.08 1.04 -3.79
C LEU A 26 8.38 1.94 -4.81
N LEU A 27 7.15 2.38 -4.52
CA LEU A 27 6.37 3.24 -5.41
C LEU A 27 7.05 4.58 -5.66
N THR A 28 7.73 5.16 -4.66
CA THR A 28 8.56 6.36 -4.85
C THR A 28 9.71 6.08 -5.81
N THR A 29 10.41 4.96 -5.65
CA THR A 29 11.53 4.58 -6.53
C THR A 29 11.07 4.37 -7.97
N LEU A 30 9.89 3.80 -8.15
CA LEU A 30 9.25 3.59 -9.46
C LEU A 30 8.57 4.86 -10.01
N LYS A 31 8.56 5.97 -9.25
CA LYS A 31 7.92 7.24 -9.59
C LYS A 31 6.40 7.17 -9.76
N PHE A 32 5.73 6.27 -9.04
CA PHE A 32 4.27 6.12 -9.02
C PHE A 32 3.61 6.65 -7.74
N VAL A 33 4.38 7.02 -6.71
CA VAL A 33 3.84 7.50 -5.42
C VAL A 33 2.84 8.65 -5.54
N TYR A 34 2.99 9.51 -6.55
CA TYR A 34 2.13 10.66 -6.77
C TYR A 34 0.66 10.27 -7.08
N VAL A 35 0.44 9.05 -7.59
CA VAL A 35 -0.90 8.49 -7.86
C VAL A 35 -1.70 8.38 -6.55
N LEU A 36 -1.03 8.13 -5.42
CA LEU A 36 -1.69 7.97 -4.13
C LEU A 36 -2.19 9.31 -3.55
N SER A 37 -1.62 10.43 -3.97
CA SER A 37 -1.88 11.75 -3.38
C SER A 37 -2.62 12.71 -4.33
N THR A 38 -2.47 12.53 -5.63
CA THR A 38 -3.03 13.44 -6.65
C THR A 38 -4.32 12.84 -7.20
N PRO A 39 -5.40 13.63 -7.41
CA PRO A 39 -6.61 13.13 -8.06
C PRO A 39 -6.35 12.83 -9.55
N SER A 40 -7.19 11.97 -10.13
CA SER A 40 -7.17 11.74 -11.58
C SER A 40 -7.46 13.04 -12.33
N PRO A 41 -6.87 13.25 -13.52
CA PRO A 41 -7.26 14.35 -14.38
C PRO A 41 -8.76 14.28 -14.70
N GLU A 42 -9.41 15.45 -14.80
CA GLU A 42 -10.81 15.53 -15.22
C GLU A 42 -10.93 15.39 -16.74
N TRP A 43 -11.93 14.63 -17.18
CA TRP A 43 -12.30 14.52 -18.60
C TRP A 43 -13.04 15.78 -19.04
N HIS A 44 -12.69 16.32 -20.20
CA HIS A 44 -13.43 17.41 -20.84
C HIS A 44 -13.75 17.09 -22.32
N GLU A 45 -14.89 17.56 -22.81
CA GLU A 45 -15.37 17.25 -24.17
C GLU A 45 -14.50 17.89 -25.28
N ASP A 46 -13.88 19.05 -24.99
CA ASP A 46 -12.95 19.78 -25.88
C ASP A 46 -11.47 19.37 -25.67
N GLU A 47 -11.22 18.07 -25.47
CA GLU A 47 -9.88 17.61 -25.13
C GLU A 47 -8.87 17.67 -26.27
N THR A 48 -7.73 18.32 -26.00
CA THR A 48 -6.58 18.28 -26.90
C THR A 48 -5.87 16.92 -26.84
N LEU A 49 -5.15 16.56 -27.90
CA LEU A 49 -4.27 15.37 -27.93
C LEU A 49 -3.29 15.32 -26.76
N GLU A 50 -2.86 16.47 -26.22
CA GLU A 50 -1.97 16.52 -25.07
C GLU A 50 -2.68 16.10 -23.78
N THR A 51 -3.93 16.52 -23.60
CA THR A 51 -4.75 16.16 -22.43
C THR A 51 -5.01 14.66 -22.41
N THR A 52 -5.47 14.09 -23.53
CA THR A 52 -5.72 12.65 -23.65
C THR A 52 -4.47 11.81 -23.34
N ARG A 53 -3.29 12.25 -23.81
CA ARG A 53 -2.01 11.58 -23.47
C ARG A 53 -1.69 11.62 -21.98
N LYS A 54 -1.98 12.73 -21.29
CA LYS A 54 -1.80 12.84 -19.84
C LYS A 54 -2.75 11.90 -19.09
N MET A 55 -3.99 11.77 -19.55
CA MET A 55 -4.98 10.86 -18.97
C MET A 55 -4.58 9.39 -19.13
N MET A 56 -4.25 8.96 -20.34
CA MET A 56 -3.78 7.59 -20.58
C MET A 56 -2.52 7.26 -19.75
N LYS A 57 -1.61 8.23 -19.60
CA LYS A 57 -0.44 8.06 -18.74
C LYS A 57 -0.82 7.95 -17.27
N TRP A 58 -1.80 8.73 -16.81
CA TRP A 58 -2.32 8.65 -15.44
C TRP A 58 -2.95 7.27 -15.18
N GLU A 59 -3.87 6.83 -16.03
CA GLU A 59 -4.56 5.53 -15.91
C GLU A 59 -3.57 4.37 -15.91
N ASN A 60 -2.58 4.38 -16.79
CA ASN A 60 -1.53 3.37 -16.82
C ASN A 60 -0.72 3.36 -15.51
N ASN A 61 -0.39 4.53 -14.98
CA ASN A 61 0.37 4.62 -13.73
C ASN A 61 -0.47 4.23 -12.52
N ASP A 62 -1.78 4.51 -12.52
CA ASP A 62 -2.71 4.03 -11.50
C ASP A 62 -2.83 2.51 -11.51
N TYR A 63 -3.00 1.93 -12.70
CA TYR A 63 -3.01 0.49 -12.89
C TYR A 63 -1.73 -0.18 -12.36
N ILE A 64 -0.55 0.30 -12.77
CA ILE A 64 0.72 -0.28 -12.32
C ILE A 64 0.91 -0.11 -10.80
N CYS A 65 0.50 1.03 -10.23
CA CYS A 65 0.56 1.27 -8.80
C CYS A 65 -0.31 0.25 -8.04
N ARG A 66 -1.54 0.01 -8.52
CA ARG A 66 -2.46 -0.99 -7.98
C ARG A 66 -1.88 -2.40 -8.02
N GLU A 67 -1.30 -2.80 -9.16
CA GLU A 67 -0.64 -4.09 -9.32
C GLU A 67 0.52 -4.28 -8.33
N HIS A 68 1.33 -3.24 -8.09
CA HIS A 68 2.41 -3.33 -7.10
C HIS A 68 1.90 -3.49 -5.67
N ILE A 69 0.85 -2.76 -5.30
CA ILE A 69 0.24 -2.87 -3.98
C ILE A 69 -0.33 -4.27 -3.77
N LEU A 70 -1.10 -4.78 -4.74
CA LEU A 70 -1.69 -6.12 -4.71
C LEU A 70 -0.63 -7.23 -4.66
N ASN A 71 0.43 -7.14 -5.47
CA ASN A 71 1.54 -8.09 -5.43
C ASN A 71 2.29 -8.09 -4.09
N GLY A 72 2.19 -6.99 -3.34
CA GLY A 72 2.72 -6.88 -2.00
C GLY A 72 1.87 -7.57 -0.93
N MET A 73 0.68 -8.09 -1.26
CA MET A 73 -0.23 -8.78 -0.34
C MET A 73 -0.08 -10.30 -0.46
N ASP A 74 -0.48 -11.02 0.61
CA ASP A 74 -0.75 -12.44 0.51
C ASP A 74 -2.02 -12.71 -0.31
N ASP A 75 -2.22 -13.98 -0.66
CA ASP A 75 -3.28 -14.35 -1.60
C ASP A 75 -4.68 -14.10 -0.99
N SER A 76 -4.82 -14.25 0.34
CA SER A 76 -6.08 -14.00 1.02
C SER A 76 -6.49 -12.52 1.02
N LEU A 77 -5.53 -11.61 1.22
CA LEU A 77 -5.78 -10.17 1.16
C LEU A 77 -5.91 -9.70 -0.28
N PHE A 78 -5.15 -10.28 -1.21
CA PHE A 78 -5.32 -10.03 -2.65
C PHE A 78 -6.77 -10.27 -3.06
N ASP A 79 -7.34 -11.42 -2.68
CA ASP A 79 -8.69 -11.79 -3.07
C ASP A 79 -9.75 -10.81 -2.58
N ILE A 80 -9.55 -10.23 -1.39
CA ILE A 80 -10.43 -9.23 -0.78
C ILE A 80 -10.34 -7.88 -1.52
N TYR A 81 -9.13 -7.47 -1.90
CA TYR A 81 -8.86 -6.10 -2.34
C TYR A 81 -8.72 -5.93 -3.86
N GLN A 82 -8.61 -7.00 -4.65
CA GLN A 82 -8.33 -6.96 -6.10
C GLN A 82 -9.31 -6.11 -6.92
N ASN A 83 -10.57 -5.99 -6.47
CA ASN A 83 -11.63 -5.28 -7.18
C ASN A 83 -11.69 -3.78 -6.87
N ILE A 84 -10.77 -3.25 -6.05
CA ILE A 84 -10.72 -1.80 -5.79
C ILE A 84 -10.17 -1.08 -7.02
N GLU A 85 -10.92 -0.10 -7.52
CA GLU A 85 -10.71 0.47 -8.86
C GLU A 85 -9.54 1.46 -8.95
N SER A 86 -9.12 2.09 -7.84
CA SER A 86 -8.00 3.04 -7.84
C SER A 86 -6.91 2.65 -6.86
N ALA A 87 -5.65 2.96 -7.20
CA ALA A 87 -4.53 2.70 -6.31
C ALA A 87 -4.65 3.46 -4.98
N LYS A 88 -5.21 4.67 -5.01
CA LYS A 88 -5.45 5.47 -3.79
C LYS A 88 -6.47 4.80 -2.86
N ALA A 89 -7.62 4.38 -3.38
CA ALA A 89 -8.61 3.69 -2.55
C ALA A 89 -8.06 2.37 -1.99
N LEU A 90 -7.27 1.65 -2.80
CA LEU A 90 -6.62 0.41 -2.38
C LEU A 90 -5.58 0.65 -1.28
N TRP A 91 -4.88 1.79 -1.34
CA TRP A 91 -3.91 2.18 -0.33
C TRP A 91 -4.55 2.54 1.01
N GLU A 92 -5.67 3.27 0.97
CA GLU A 92 -6.37 3.78 2.16
C GLU A 92 -7.27 2.71 2.82
N SER A 93 -7.81 1.76 2.05
CA SER A 93 -8.77 0.77 2.58
C SER A 93 -8.20 -0.10 3.72
N PRO A 94 -7.00 -0.72 3.59
CA PRO A 94 -6.40 -1.50 4.68
C PRO A 94 -5.96 -0.63 5.87
N GLU A 95 -5.67 0.66 5.65
CA GLU A 95 -5.08 1.53 6.66
C GLU A 95 -5.97 1.66 7.90
N SER A 96 -7.27 1.83 7.69
CA SER A 96 -8.26 1.96 8.78
C SER A 96 -8.29 0.75 9.73
N LYS A 97 -8.28 -0.47 9.16
CA LYS A 97 -8.35 -1.72 9.91
C LYS A 97 -7.04 -2.04 10.60
N TYR A 98 -5.94 -2.02 9.85
CA TYR A 98 -4.67 -2.56 10.33
C TYR A 98 -3.86 -1.58 11.18
N ILE A 99 -4.07 -0.26 11.06
CA ILE A 99 -3.46 0.68 12.01
C ILE A 99 -3.97 0.46 13.43
N ALA A 100 -5.28 0.21 13.59
CA ALA A 100 -5.89 -0.04 14.89
C ALA A 100 -5.41 -1.37 15.50
N GLU A 101 -5.31 -2.43 14.69
CA GLU A 101 -4.80 -3.74 15.10
C GLU A 101 -3.31 -3.69 15.48
N ASP A 102 -2.46 -2.99 14.72
CA ASP A 102 -1.03 -2.81 15.01
C ASP A 102 -0.83 -2.12 16.37
N ALA A 103 -1.61 -1.07 16.65
CA ALA A 103 -1.54 -0.33 17.90
C ALA A 103 -1.97 -1.19 19.09
N SER A 104 -3.03 -1.98 18.93
CA SER A 104 -3.57 -2.87 19.97
C SER A 104 -2.62 -4.01 20.29
N SER A 105 -2.06 -4.66 19.26
CA SER A 105 -1.11 -5.77 19.39
C SER A 105 0.18 -5.33 20.12
N LYS A 106 0.71 -4.15 19.77
CA LYS A 106 1.88 -3.58 20.45
C LYS A 106 1.61 -3.25 21.92
N LYS A 107 0.43 -2.69 22.22
CA LYS A 107 0.01 -2.41 23.60
C LYS A 107 -0.08 -3.69 24.42
N PHE A 108 -0.60 -4.77 23.84
CA PHE A 108 -0.66 -6.08 24.50
C PHE A 108 0.72 -6.65 24.81
N LEU A 109 1.66 -6.61 23.85
CA LEU A 109 3.04 -7.08 24.04
C LEU A 109 3.76 -6.31 25.15
N VAL A 110 3.63 -4.98 25.18
CA VAL A 110 4.22 -4.14 26.24
C VAL A 110 3.62 -4.48 27.60
N GLY A 111 2.31 -4.67 27.69
CA GLY A 111 1.64 -5.09 28.92
C GLY A 111 2.14 -6.44 29.45
N ASN A 112 2.28 -7.44 28.56
CA ASN A 112 2.82 -8.75 28.92
C ASN A 112 4.27 -8.67 29.41
N PHE A 113 5.11 -7.87 28.76
CA PHE A 113 6.50 -7.65 29.19
C PHE A 113 6.57 -7.04 30.60
N MET A 114 5.74 -6.03 30.88
CA MET A 114 5.72 -5.38 32.20
C MET A 114 5.18 -6.30 33.31
N ASN A 115 4.29 -7.24 32.97
CA ASN A 115 3.73 -8.21 33.91
C ASN A 115 4.60 -9.46 34.09
N TYR A 116 5.68 -9.60 33.31
CA TYR A 116 6.60 -10.72 33.41
C TYR A 116 7.40 -10.61 34.72
N LYS A 117 7.09 -11.46 35.68
CA LYS A 117 7.92 -11.64 36.88
C LYS A 117 9.03 -12.64 36.57
N MET A 118 10.27 -12.18 36.60
CA MET A 118 11.45 -13.04 36.60
C MET A 118 11.39 -13.91 37.87
N VAL A 119 11.32 -15.23 37.70
CA VAL A 119 11.45 -16.18 38.81
C VAL A 119 12.94 -16.48 38.96
N ASP A 120 13.56 -15.97 40.01
CA ASP A 120 14.92 -16.37 40.38
C ASP A 120 14.90 -17.85 40.79
N THR A 121 15.75 -18.64 40.15
CA THR A 121 15.94 -20.07 40.43
C THR A 121 17.08 -20.27 41.42
#